data_AF-A0A364XZR4-F1
#
_entry.id   AF-A0A364XZR4-F1
#
_cell.length_a   1.000
_cell.length_b   1.000
_cell.length_c   1.000
_cell.angle_alpha   90.00
_cell.angle_beta   90.00
_cell.angle_gamma   90.00
#
_symmetry.space_group_name_H-M   'P 1'
#
loop_
_entity.id
_entity.type
_entity.pdbx_description
1 polymer ?
#
loop_
_entity_poly.entity_id
_entity_poly.type
_entity_poly.pdbx_seq_one_letter_code
_entity_poly.pdbx_strand_id
1 'polypeptide(L)'
;MANGFITLENGEVFFTRWTGYDLIMEIAAKESEILGDYELTAWLKTLFPNENEEKTNTVFWNSKGELVTRCTDLRGLTKNNRQKFWTALSNGSEKLLRQGKEYSPLNPERLVELMTLHSTTGDDITIEMETETALIINGATIDKIGPGW
;
A
#
# COMPACT_ATOMS: atom_id res chain seq x y z
N MET A 1 -1.41 -17.63 11.50
CA MET A 1 -2.11 -16.97 10.37
C MET A 1 -1.19 -15.88 9.85
N ALA A 2 -0.92 -15.86 8.54
CA ALA A 2 -0.07 -14.83 7.94
C ALA A 2 -0.82 -13.48 7.87
N ASN A 3 -0.17 -12.42 8.36
CA ASN A 3 -0.71 -11.07 8.39
C ASN A 3 0.00 -10.21 7.33
N GLY A 4 -0.67 -9.15 6.89
CA GLY A 4 -0.08 -8.06 6.14
C GLY A 4 -0.17 -6.75 6.91
N PHE A 5 0.75 -5.84 6.65
CA PHE A 5 0.94 -4.60 7.40
C PHE A 5 1.07 -3.41 6.47
N ILE A 6 0.40 -2.31 6.82
CA ILE A 6 0.53 -1.01 6.15
C ILE A 6 0.88 -0.01 7.25
N THR A 7 2.09 0.54 7.20
CA THR A 7 2.53 1.60 8.11
C THR A 7 2.17 2.95 7.51
N LEU A 8 1.45 3.77 8.27
CA LEU A 8 0.99 5.10 7.89
C LEU A 8 2.06 6.16 8.16
N GLU A 9 1.78 7.39 7.76
CA GLU A 9 2.67 8.54 7.82
C GLU A 9 3.16 8.86 9.24
N ASN A 10 2.31 8.71 10.25
CA ASN A 10 2.65 8.88 11.67
C ASN A 10 3.36 7.67 12.30
N GLY A 11 3.55 6.57 11.55
CA GLY A 11 4.11 5.33 12.06
C GLY A 11 3.09 4.38 12.71
N GLU A 12 1.80 4.72 12.75
CA GLU A 12 0.76 3.76 13.10
C GLU A 12 0.68 2.64 12.08
N VAL A 13 0.37 1.42 12.55
CA VAL A 13 0.37 0.22 11.72
C VAL A 13 -1.04 -0.32 11.61
N PHE A 14 -1.58 -0.31 10.40
CA PHE A 14 -2.77 -1.08 10.07
C PHE A 14 -2.38 -2.54 9.80
N PHE A 15 -2.91 -3.45 10.61
CA PHE A 15 -2.69 -4.89 10.45
C PHE A 15 -3.95 -5.55 9.90
N THR A 16 -3.80 -6.46 8.93
CA THR A 16 -4.92 -7.24 8.38
C THR A 16 -4.46 -8.65 8.02
N ARG A 17 -5.38 -9.56 7.70
CA ARG A 17 -5.00 -10.83 7.06
C ARG A 17 -4.35 -10.51 5.72
N TRP A 18 -3.34 -11.28 5.33
CA TRP A 18 -2.65 -11.12 4.06
C TRP A 18 -3.53 -10.99 2.80
N THR A 19 -4.64 -11.72 2.72
CA THR A 19 -5.63 -11.62 1.64
C THR A 19 -6.33 -10.27 1.68
N GLY A 20 -6.59 -9.73 2.87
CA GLY A 20 -7.10 -8.36 3.02
C GLY A 20 -6.06 -7.33 2.56
N TYR A 21 -4.78 -7.55 2.86
CA TYR A 21 -3.69 -6.70 2.35
C TYR A 21 -3.63 -6.73 0.82
N ASP A 22 -3.60 -7.93 0.22
CA ASP A 22 -3.53 -8.10 -1.23
C ASP A 22 -4.70 -7.39 -1.92
N LEU A 23 -5.92 -7.55 -1.38
CA LEU A 23 -7.11 -6.90 -1.93
C LEU A 23 -7.09 -5.38 -1.78
N ILE A 24 -6.52 -4.84 -0.70
CA ILE A 24 -6.34 -3.38 -0.55
C ILE A 24 -5.35 -2.85 -1.59
N MET A 25 -4.21 -3.54 -1.76
CA MET A 25 -3.21 -3.15 -2.78
C MET A 25 -3.76 -3.31 -4.20
N GLU A 26 -4.61 -4.31 -4.45
CA GLU A 26 -5.28 -4.50 -5.74
C GLU A 26 -6.27 -3.37 -6.04
N ILE A 27 -7.05 -2.95 -5.05
CA ILE A 27 -7.93 -1.77 -5.17
C ILE A 27 -7.10 -0.53 -5.48
N ALA A 28 -6.00 -0.30 -4.75
CA ALA A 28 -5.11 0.83 -5.02
C ALA A 28 -4.57 0.79 -6.46
N ALA A 29 -4.05 -0.37 -6.91
CA ALA A 29 -3.50 -0.51 -8.26
C ALA A 29 -4.55 -0.27 -9.35
N LYS A 30 -5.74 -0.85 -9.19
CA LYS A 30 -6.86 -0.71 -10.12
C LYS A 30 -7.32 0.74 -10.24
N GLU A 31 -7.44 1.45 -9.13
CA GLU A 31 -7.91 2.83 -9.14
C GLU A 31 -6.81 3.82 -9.56
N SER A 32 -5.54 3.57 -9.24
CA SER A 32 -4.41 4.32 -9.80
C SER A 32 -4.34 4.20 -11.32
N GLU A 33 -4.63 3.03 -11.89
CA GLU A 33 -4.67 2.81 -13.33
C GLU A 33 -5.79 3.63 -14.00
N ILE A 34 -6.97 3.67 -13.38
CA ILE A 34 -8.11 4.49 -13.84
C ILE A 34 -7.78 5.99 -13.78
N LEU A 35 -7.02 6.42 -12.77
CA LEU A 35 -6.55 7.80 -12.64
C LEU A 35 -5.41 8.15 -13.62
N GLY A 36 -4.91 7.17 -14.39
CA GLY A 36 -3.83 7.37 -15.37
C GLY A 36 -2.43 7.43 -14.75
N ASP A 37 -2.24 6.98 -13.50
CA ASP A 37 -0.92 6.88 -12.90
C ASP A 37 -0.28 5.51 -13.17
N TYR A 38 0.36 5.38 -14.33
CA TYR A 38 0.98 4.14 -14.76
C TYR A 38 2.21 3.75 -13.93
N GLU A 39 2.98 4.70 -13.39
CA GLU A 39 4.18 4.40 -12.61
C GLU A 39 3.83 3.83 -11.24
N LEU A 40 2.90 4.47 -10.53
CA LEU A 40 2.43 3.97 -9.23
C LEU A 40 1.71 2.63 -9.42
N THR A 41 0.89 2.50 -10.47
CA THR A 41 0.22 1.23 -10.81
C THR A 41 1.23 0.12 -11.05
N ALA A 42 2.27 0.38 -11.85
CA ALA A 42 3.30 -0.61 -12.16
C ALA A 42 4.03 -1.06 -10.90
N TRP A 43 4.35 -0.12 -9.99
CA TRP A 43 4.95 -0.44 -8.69
C TRP A 43 4.01 -1.22 -7.78
N LEU A 44 2.74 -0.82 -7.62
CA LEU A 44 1.77 -1.56 -6.80
C LEU A 44 1.62 -3.01 -7.31
N LYS A 45 1.67 -3.22 -8.63
CA LYS A 45 1.64 -4.55 -9.25
C LYS A 45 2.86 -5.41 -8.90
N THR A 46 3.98 -4.83 -8.44
CA THR A 46 5.14 -5.61 -7.95
C THR A 46 4.98 -6.10 -6.51
N LEU A 47 3.92 -5.67 -5.81
CA LEU A 47 3.60 -6.11 -4.45
C LEU A 47 2.78 -7.41 -4.44
N PHE A 48 2.63 -8.09 -5.59
CA PHE A 48 1.93 -9.36 -5.71
C PHE A 48 2.89 -10.50 -6.08
N PRO A 49 2.61 -11.73 -5.62
CA PRO A 49 3.37 -12.91 -6.01
C PRO A 49 3.32 -13.13 -7.52
N ASN A 50 4.42 -13.64 -8.09
CA ASN A 50 4.42 -14.09 -9.47
C ASN A 50 3.52 -15.33 -9.65
N GLU A 51 3.27 -15.71 -10.90
CA GLU A 51 2.35 -16.82 -11.24
C GLU A 51 2.83 -18.19 -10.72
N ASN A 52 4.12 -18.33 -10.41
CA ASN A 52 4.75 -19.58 -9.98
C ASN A 52 4.87 -19.70 -8.44
N GLU A 53 4.63 -18.61 -7.71
CA GLU A 53 4.71 -18.58 -6.26
C GLU A 53 3.38 -18.99 -5.64
N GLU A 54 3.45 -19.80 -4.58
CA GLU A 54 2.27 -20.01 -3.77
C GLU A 54 1.88 -18.68 -3.11
N LYS A 55 0.64 -18.26 -3.36
CA LYS A 55 0.02 -17.07 -2.73
C LYS A 55 -0.02 -17.18 -1.19
N THR A 56 0.37 -18.34 -0.66
CA THR A 56 0.32 -18.74 0.74
C THR A 56 1.57 -18.40 1.57
N ASN A 57 2.54 -17.65 1.03
CA ASN A 57 3.73 -17.26 1.78
C ASN A 57 3.73 -15.76 2.12
N THR A 58 4.03 -15.40 3.38
CA THR A 58 4.20 -13.99 3.82
C THR A 58 5.33 -13.26 3.06
N VAL A 59 6.28 -14.03 2.55
CA VAL A 59 7.41 -13.61 1.72
C VAL A 59 7.34 -14.37 0.41
N PHE A 60 7.43 -13.69 -0.73
CA PHE A 60 7.30 -14.31 -2.05
C PHE A 60 8.18 -13.61 -3.08
N TRP A 61 8.46 -14.28 -4.19
CA TRP A 61 9.08 -13.65 -5.35
C TRP A 61 8.02 -12.95 -6.21
N ASN A 62 8.24 -11.68 -6.55
CA ASN A 62 7.35 -10.94 -7.44
C ASN A 62 7.70 -11.20 -8.93
N SER A 63 6.98 -10.54 -9.84
CA SER A 63 7.18 -10.65 -11.29
C SER A 63 8.53 -10.12 -11.79
N LYS A 64 9.24 -9.32 -10.97
CA LYS A 64 10.59 -8.83 -11.25
C LYS A 64 11.69 -9.76 -10.72
N GLY A 65 11.32 -10.85 -10.07
CA GLY A 65 12.28 -11.73 -9.39
C GLY A 65 12.88 -11.09 -8.14
N GLU A 66 12.14 -10.20 -7.48
CA GLU A 66 12.52 -9.59 -6.20
C GLU A 66 11.78 -10.31 -5.05
N LEU A 67 12.46 -10.47 -3.92
CA LEU A 67 11.85 -11.02 -2.71
C LEU A 67 11.06 -9.93 -1.99
N VAL A 68 9.75 -10.08 -1.93
CA VAL A 68 8.81 -9.08 -1.38
C VAL A 68 8.05 -9.67 -0.19
N THR A 69 7.73 -8.81 0.77
CA THR A 69 6.89 -9.15 1.92
C THR A 69 5.59 -8.36 1.88
N ARG A 70 4.54 -8.83 2.57
CA ARG A 70 3.28 -8.08 2.73
C ARG A 70 3.37 -7.00 3.80
N CYS A 71 4.38 -6.16 3.69
CA CYS A 71 4.64 -5.02 4.56
C CYS A 71 4.91 -3.83 3.66
N THR A 72 4.02 -2.83 3.69
CA THR A 72 4.24 -1.56 2.99
C THR A 72 4.38 -0.45 4.02
N ASP A 73 5.48 0.28 3.98
CA ASP A 73 5.67 1.48 4.79
C ASP A 73 5.45 2.73 3.93
N LEU A 74 4.28 3.36 4.07
CA LEU A 74 3.89 4.49 3.22
C LEU A 74 4.80 5.69 3.42
N ARG A 75 5.50 5.80 4.56
CA ARG A 75 6.50 6.86 4.79
C ARG A 75 7.64 6.83 3.77
N GLY A 76 7.93 5.64 3.23
CA GLY A 76 8.92 5.45 2.18
C GLY A 76 8.47 5.88 0.78
N LEU A 77 7.18 6.19 0.56
CA LEU A 77 6.70 6.79 -0.69
C LEU A 77 6.95 8.29 -0.72
N THR A 78 7.14 8.87 -1.90
CA THR A 78 7.12 10.34 -2.05
C THR A 78 5.76 10.91 -1.62
N LYS A 79 5.71 12.18 -1.19
CA LYS A 79 4.46 12.84 -0.79
C LYS A 79 3.39 12.77 -1.89
N ASN A 80 3.78 12.99 -3.14
CA ASN A 80 2.89 12.90 -4.29
C ASN A 80 2.29 11.49 -4.43
N ASN A 81 3.10 10.44 -4.31
CA ASN A 81 2.62 9.07 -4.44
C ASN A 81 1.73 8.63 -3.29
N ARG A 82 1.98 9.10 -2.06
CA ARG A 82 1.05 8.88 -0.92
C ARG A 82 -0.33 9.49 -1.21
N GLN A 83 -0.37 10.75 -1.66
CA GLN A 83 -1.63 11.41 -2.00
C GLN A 83 -2.40 10.65 -3.09
N LYS A 84 -1.71 10.16 -4.12
CA LYS A 84 -2.33 9.37 -5.17
C LYS A 84 -2.80 8.00 -4.70
N PHE A 85 -2.02 7.34 -3.83
CA PHE A 85 -2.41 6.09 -3.19
C PHE A 85 -3.71 6.25 -2.38
N TRP A 86 -3.80 7.28 -1.54
CA TRP A 86 -5.00 7.57 -0.76
C TRP A 86 -6.20 7.99 -1.62
N THR A 87 -5.96 8.75 -2.69
CA THR A 87 -7.01 9.10 -3.66
C THR A 87 -7.57 7.85 -4.34
N ALA A 88 -6.69 6.93 -4.76
CA ALA A 88 -7.07 5.65 -5.34
C ALA A 88 -7.91 4.80 -4.37
N LEU A 89 -7.47 4.68 -3.11
CA LEU A 89 -8.24 3.97 -2.08
C LEU A 89 -9.57 4.63 -1.74
N SER A 90 -9.65 5.96 -1.74
CA SER A 90 -10.92 6.68 -1.54
C SER A 90 -11.93 6.34 -2.65
N ASN A 91 -11.50 6.40 -3.92
CA ASN A 91 -12.33 6.02 -5.07
C ASN A 91 -12.76 4.54 -5.00
N GLY A 92 -11.81 3.67 -4.63
CA GLY A 92 -12.06 2.25 -4.47
C GLY A 92 -13.03 1.94 -3.34
N SER A 93 -12.97 2.69 -2.23
CA SER A 93 -13.89 2.60 -1.10
C SER A 93 -15.32 2.95 -1.51
N GLU A 94 -15.51 4.05 -2.25
CA GLU A 94 -16.84 4.42 -2.76
C GLU A 94 -17.43 3.32 -3.65
N LYS A 95 -16.62 2.78 -4.57
CA LYS A 95 -17.05 1.68 -5.46
C LYS A 95 -17.33 0.40 -4.70
N LEU A 96 -16.49 0.03 -3.73
CA LEU A 96 -16.67 -1.14 -2.90
C LEU A 96 -17.97 -1.04 -2.07
N LEU A 97 -18.30 0.13 -1.53
CA LEU A 97 -19.56 0.34 -0.82
C LEU A 97 -20.78 0.25 -1.73
N ARG A 98 -20.67 0.72 -2.98
CA ARG A 98 -21.78 0.74 -3.95
C ARG A 98 -22.01 -0.59 -4.66
N GLN A 99 -20.94 -1.30 -5.01
CA GLN A 99 -20.93 -2.49 -5.86
C GLN A 99 -20.65 -3.78 -5.07
N GLY A 100 -20.14 -3.66 -3.85
CA GLY A 100 -19.84 -4.79 -2.97
C GLY A 100 -18.87 -5.80 -3.61
N LYS A 101 -19.23 -7.08 -3.51
CA LYS A 101 -18.38 -8.21 -3.95
C LYS A 101 -18.11 -8.25 -5.45
N GLU A 102 -18.92 -7.59 -6.26
CA GLU A 102 -18.67 -7.48 -7.71
C GLU A 102 -17.43 -6.63 -8.01
N TYR A 103 -17.14 -5.65 -7.14
CA TYR A 103 -15.97 -4.79 -7.30
C TYR A 103 -14.71 -5.41 -6.68
N SER A 104 -14.81 -5.93 -5.46
CA SER A 104 -13.75 -6.65 -4.75
C SER A 104 -14.34 -7.53 -3.64
N PRO A 105 -13.79 -8.72 -3.37
CA PRO A 105 -14.23 -9.58 -2.26
C PRO A 105 -13.80 -9.06 -0.87
N LEU A 106 -13.09 -7.94 -0.77
CA LEU A 106 -12.68 -7.32 0.50
C LEU A 106 -13.91 -6.98 1.36
N ASN A 107 -13.86 -7.25 2.66
CA ASN A 107 -14.87 -6.72 3.58
C ASN A 107 -14.75 -5.18 3.61
N PRO A 108 -15.79 -4.41 3.23
CA PRO A 108 -15.73 -2.95 3.18
C PRO A 108 -15.27 -2.31 4.50
N GLU A 109 -15.63 -2.88 5.65
CA GLU A 109 -15.22 -2.39 6.97
C GLU A 109 -13.70 -2.28 7.12
N ARG A 110 -12.95 -3.18 6.48
CA ARG A 110 -11.48 -3.19 6.55
C ARG A 110 -10.86 -2.01 5.82
N LEU A 111 -11.44 -1.63 4.68
CA LEU A 111 -10.98 -0.45 3.95
C LEU A 111 -11.41 0.82 4.69
N VAL A 112 -12.62 0.85 5.26
CA VAL A 112 -13.09 1.97 6.10
C VAL A 112 -12.19 2.17 7.33
N GLU A 113 -11.79 1.10 8.00
CA GLU A 113 -10.87 1.14 9.15
C GLU A 113 -9.51 1.75 8.76
N LEU A 114 -8.92 1.29 7.64
CA LEU A 114 -7.68 1.86 7.12
C LEU A 114 -7.82 3.36 6.79
N MET A 115 -8.90 3.73 6.10
CA MET A 115 -9.16 5.14 5.75
C MET A 115 -9.41 6.01 6.99
N THR A 116 -10.02 5.45 8.04
CA THR A 116 -10.25 6.15 9.30
C THR A 116 -8.93 6.42 10.02
N LEU A 117 -8.04 5.44 10.08
CA LEU A 117 -6.69 5.62 10.61
C LEU A 117 -5.93 6.72 9.87
N HIS A 118 -5.96 6.70 8.52
CA HIS A 118 -5.36 7.77 7.73
C HIS A 118 -5.99 9.16 8.01
N SER A 119 -7.31 9.26 8.06
CA SER A 119 -8.00 10.55 8.28
C SER A 119 -7.75 11.17 9.66
N THR A 120 -7.36 10.37 10.64
CA THR A 120 -7.02 10.82 11.99
C THR A 120 -5.53 11.09 12.16
N THR A 121 -4.75 10.77 11.12
CA THR A 121 -3.30 10.93 11.06
C THR A 121 -2.96 12.21 10.30
N GLY A 122 -2.06 13.04 10.85
CA GLY A 122 -1.51 14.18 10.13
C GLY A 122 -0.56 13.73 9.01
N ASP A 123 -0.59 14.43 7.88
CA ASP A 123 0.21 14.11 6.66
C ASP A 123 1.69 14.56 6.76
N ASP A 124 2.07 15.17 7.88
CA ASP A 124 3.37 15.82 8.06
C ASP A 124 4.44 14.84 8.55
N ILE A 125 5.12 14.22 7.59
CA ILE A 125 6.37 13.50 7.84
C ILE A 125 7.51 14.52 7.88
N THR A 126 8.22 14.58 9.00
CA THR A 126 9.49 15.31 9.11
C THR A 126 10.63 14.38 8.75
N ILE A 127 11.32 14.67 7.65
CA ILE A 127 12.52 13.93 7.22
C ILE A 127 13.72 14.56 7.91
N GLU A 128 14.39 13.78 8.77
CA GLU A 128 15.59 14.20 9.49
C GLU A 128 16.84 14.11 8.60
N MET A 129 16.90 13.08 7.77
CA MET A 129 17.97 12.83 6.81
C MET A 129 17.45 12.01 5.63
N GLU A 130 18.05 12.21 4.46
CA GLU A 130 17.75 11.48 3.25
C GLU A 130 19.06 10.95 2.64
N THR A 131 19.07 9.67 2.27
CA THR A 131 20.16 9.02 1.51
C THR A 131 19.66 8.64 0.13
N GLU A 132 20.51 8.00 -0.68
CA GLU A 132 20.10 7.48 -2.00
C GLU A 132 18.96 6.46 -1.88
N THR A 133 18.96 5.62 -0.84
CA THR A 133 18.04 4.48 -0.72
C THR A 133 17.07 4.55 0.46
N ALA A 134 17.24 5.50 1.38
CA ALA A 134 16.46 5.54 2.62
C ALA A 134 16.21 6.96 3.14
N LEU A 135 15.24 7.06 4.05
CA LEU A 135 14.86 8.24 4.82
C LEU A 135 15.09 7.94 6.30
N ILE A 136 15.50 8.95 7.07
CA ILE A 136 15.47 8.90 8.54
C ILE A 136 14.29 9.73 9.01
N ILE A 137 13.33 9.07 9.68
CA ILE A 137 12.09 9.68 10.17
C ILE A 137 11.90 9.24 11.62
N ASN A 138 11.87 10.18 12.57
CA ASN A 138 11.75 9.91 14.01
C ASN A 138 12.79 8.90 14.50
N GLY A 139 14.05 9.05 14.05
CA GLY A 139 15.14 8.12 14.35
C GLY A 139 15.05 6.71 13.73
N ALA A 140 14.03 6.42 12.89
CA ALA A 140 13.90 5.16 12.18
C ALA A 140 14.39 5.28 10.72
N THR A 141 15.13 4.27 10.25
CA THR A 141 15.53 4.14 8.84
C THR A 141 14.39 3.50 8.04
N ILE A 142 13.88 4.22 7.05
CA ILE A 142 12.77 3.82 6.19
C ILE A 142 13.26 3.73 4.76
N ASP A 143 13.08 2.59 4.10
CA ASP A 143 13.47 2.43 2.70
C ASP A 143 12.64 3.33 1.79
N LYS A 144 13.30 3.94 0.80
CA LYS A 144 12.60 4.61 -0.30
C LYS A 144 11.92 3.55 -1.16
N ILE A 145 10.59 3.60 -1.23
CA ILE A 145 9.77 2.67 -2.03
C ILE A 145 8.96 3.45 -3.05
N GLY A 146 8.48 2.74 -4.08
CA GLY A 146 7.68 3.32 -5.14
C GLY A 146 8.47 4.20 -6.11
N PRO A 147 7.78 4.77 -7.11
CA PRO A 147 8.42 5.59 -8.13
C PRO A 147 8.77 7.01 -7.63
N GLY A 148 9.60 7.73 -8.38
CA GLY A 148 9.81 9.17 -8.21
C GLY A 148 10.78 9.61 -7.12
N TRP A 149 11.60 8.69 -6.59
CA TRP A 149 12.77 8.99 -5.76
C TRP A 149 14.05 9.18 -6.59
#